data_AF-D3B8K4-F1
#
_entry.id   AF-D3B8K4-F1
#
_cell.length_a   1.000
_cell.length_b   1.000
_cell.length_c   1.000
_cell.angle_alpha   90.00
_cell.angle_beta   90.00
_cell.angle_gamma   90.00
#
_symmetry.space_group_name_H-M   'P 1'
#
loop_
_entity.id
_entity.type
_entity.pdbx_description
1 polymer ?
#
loop_
_entity_poly.entity_id
_entity_poly.type
_entity_poly.pdbx_seq_one_letter_code
_entity_poly.pdbx_strand_id
1 'polypeptide(L)'
;MITKLGQGLTQANYAQAFAFHYFQYTAPIYIVDSSVVTINRITVFNPDGEVYHPTVDPLATGRITNLPIPTTCLPDPGLDGHMIVYDKSQTRFLEFSRFKWINSTFASATRHDNFLWNALGTSLPFNSGGYPWWMKGVRGSGAPFIAGLIRYDELITRGELNHALAIAGPTNRQKKTNKPYTYEACSPVAARNDGALIADDGLLEGQRIRLNPNYDISNFGPKAKLVAQALKTYGGYIVDNSPDFGLFLERTPGSTSSNSPWLSYWANDLISITQIPLNQLQVLNCSNIATK
;
A
#
# COMPACT_ATOMS: atom_id res chain seq x y z
N MET A 1 17.94 -16.62 8.15
CA MET A 1 17.65 -16.63 9.59
C MET A 1 16.38 -15.84 9.83
N ILE A 2 15.49 -16.30 10.71
CA ILE A 2 14.38 -15.49 11.18
C ILE A 2 14.92 -14.59 12.29
N THR A 3 15.09 -13.31 12.01
CA THR A 3 15.55 -12.34 13.02
C THR A 3 14.33 -11.73 13.68
N LYS A 4 14.27 -11.74 15.01
CA LYS A 4 13.24 -10.99 15.75
C LYS A 4 13.49 -9.50 15.55
N LEU A 5 12.44 -8.72 15.35
CA LEU A 5 12.59 -7.27 15.32
C LEU A 5 12.92 -6.78 16.75
N GLY A 6 14.07 -6.13 16.92
CA GLY A 6 14.61 -5.72 18.24
C GLY A 6 14.88 -4.22 18.35
N GLN A 7 15.17 -3.75 19.57
CA GLN A 7 15.37 -2.32 19.93
C GLN A 7 16.56 -1.61 19.26
N GLY A 8 17.36 -2.30 18.43
CA GLY A 8 18.48 -1.70 17.70
C GLY A 8 18.10 -1.04 16.38
N LEU A 9 16.93 -1.38 15.81
CA LEU A 9 16.44 -0.79 14.57
C LEU A 9 15.64 0.48 14.81
N THR A 10 15.08 0.66 16.01
CA THR A 10 14.23 1.80 16.36
C THR A 10 15.10 2.98 16.80
N GLN A 11 15.56 3.81 15.86
CA GLN A 11 16.09 5.12 16.23
C GLN A 11 14.91 5.94 16.79
N ALA A 12 14.91 6.15 18.11
CA ALA A 12 13.96 6.94 18.91
C ALA A 12 12.52 6.38 19.08
N ASN A 13 12.19 5.97 20.32
CA ASN A 13 10.86 6.06 20.94
C ASN A 13 9.63 5.36 20.30
N TYR A 14 9.77 4.43 19.36
CA TYR A 14 8.63 3.66 18.85
C TYR A 14 8.21 2.53 19.80
N ALA A 15 7.54 2.89 20.90
CA ALA A 15 7.12 1.97 21.96
C ALA A 15 5.92 1.07 21.59
N GLN A 16 5.33 1.22 20.39
CA GLN A 16 4.15 0.47 19.94
C GLN A 16 4.45 -0.26 18.63
N ALA A 17 3.99 -1.50 18.47
CA ALA A 17 4.38 -2.31 17.32
C ALA A 17 3.62 -2.03 16.04
N PHE A 18 2.38 -1.54 16.13
CA PHE A 18 1.58 -1.22 14.97
C PHE A 18 0.75 0.04 15.23
N ALA A 19 0.53 0.81 14.17
CA ALA A 19 -0.47 1.85 14.09
C ALA A 19 -1.43 1.51 12.94
N PHE A 20 -2.51 2.28 12.80
CA PHE A 20 -3.45 2.12 11.70
C PHE A 20 -3.65 3.42 10.95
N HIS A 21 -3.42 3.38 9.64
CA HIS A 21 -3.62 4.49 8.72
C HIS A 21 -5.00 4.32 8.07
N TYR A 22 -6.02 4.98 8.62
CA TYR A 22 -7.42 4.84 8.18
C TYR A 22 -8.02 6.12 7.59
N PHE A 23 -7.36 7.26 7.79
CA PHE A 23 -7.83 8.58 7.32
C PHE A 23 -6.81 9.23 6.38
N GLN A 24 -5.60 9.48 6.87
CA GLN A 24 -4.48 9.99 6.07
C GLN A 24 -3.47 8.87 5.82
N TYR A 25 -2.66 9.03 4.76
CA TYR A 25 -1.63 8.07 4.37
C TYR A 25 -2.23 6.68 4.07
N THR A 26 -3.43 6.68 3.50
CA THR A 26 -4.14 5.49 3.03
C THR A 26 -4.90 5.86 1.75
N ALA A 27 -5.72 4.97 1.18
CA ALA A 27 -6.50 5.27 -0.01
C ALA A 27 -8.00 5.04 0.21
N PRO A 28 -8.85 5.95 -0.28
CA PRO A 28 -10.25 5.63 -0.55
C PRO A 28 -10.38 4.78 -1.80
N ILE A 29 -11.38 3.89 -1.80
CA ILE A 29 -11.76 3.07 -2.95
C ILE A 29 -13.10 3.58 -3.49
N TYR A 30 -13.11 3.99 -4.76
CA TYR A 30 -14.33 4.33 -5.49
C TYR A 30 -14.67 3.23 -6.48
N ILE A 31 -15.94 2.82 -6.53
CA ILE A 31 -16.43 1.88 -7.53
C ILE A 31 -17.11 2.68 -8.64
N VAL A 32 -16.64 2.49 -9.87
CA VAL A 32 -17.21 3.11 -11.07
C VAL A 32 -17.59 2.05 -12.09
N ASP A 33 -18.40 2.45 -13.06
CA ASP A 33 -18.81 1.60 -14.17
C ASP A 33 -18.60 2.38 -15.48
N SER A 34 -17.47 2.18 -16.15
CA SER A 34 -17.17 2.99 -17.34
C SER A 34 -18.03 2.67 -18.56
N SER A 35 -18.85 1.61 -18.49
CA SER A 35 -19.90 1.34 -19.49
C SER A 35 -21.11 2.29 -19.37
N VAL A 36 -21.33 2.85 -18.17
CA VAL A 36 -22.46 3.76 -17.86
C VAL A 36 -21.97 5.19 -17.65
N VAL A 37 -20.76 5.39 -17.13
CA VAL A 37 -20.10 6.70 -16.99
C VAL A 37 -19.62 7.17 -18.37
N THR A 38 -20.55 7.74 -19.14
CA THR A 38 -20.33 8.24 -20.51
C THR A 38 -19.92 9.71 -20.57
N ILE A 39 -20.01 10.45 -19.46
CA ILE A 39 -19.78 11.90 -19.38
C ILE A 39 -18.73 12.18 -18.30
N ASN A 40 -17.82 13.13 -18.55
CA ASN A 40 -16.74 13.59 -17.67
C ASN A 40 -15.57 12.61 -17.49
N ARG A 41 -14.93 12.25 -18.60
CA ARG A 41 -13.60 11.62 -18.54
C ARG A 41 -12.51 12.67 -18.41
N ILE A 42 -11.49 12.31 -17.64
CA ILE A 42 -10.46 13.26 -17.25
C ILE A 42 -9.14 12.94 -17.94
N THR A 43 -8.31 13.97 -18.03
CA THR A 43 -6.89 13.83 -18.34
C THR A 43 -6.08 14.04 -17.06
N VAL A 44 -5.20 13.09 -16.76
CA VAL A 44 -4.25 13.18 -15.64
C VAL A 44 -2.87 13.37 -16.21
N PHE A 45 -2.16 14.43 -15.80
CA PHE A 45 -0.78 14.67 -16.21
C PHE A 45 0.19 14.52 -15.04
N ASN A 46 1.43 14.16 -15.34
CA ASN A 46 2.49 14.16 -14.35
C ASN A 46 3.02 15.58 -14.17
N PRO A 47 2.90 16.19 -12.97
CA PRO A 47 3.31 17.56 -12.75
C PRO A 47 4.84 17.74 -12.75
N ASP A 48 5.61 16.67 -12.53
CA ASP A 48 7.07 16.70 -12.46
C ASP A 48 7.73 16.58 -13.85
N GLY A 49 6.93 16.45 -14.91
CA GLY A 49 7.41 16.22 -16.28
C GLY A 49 7.93 14.79 -16.51
N GLU A 50 7.78 13.89 -15.54
CA GLU A 50 8.10 12.47 -15.69
C GLU A 50 7.05 11.74 -16.54
N VAL A 51 7.48 10.68 -17.22
CA VAL A 51 6.59 9.78 -17.95
C VAL A 51 6.04 8.70 -17.02
N TYR A 52 4.83 8.22 -17.31
CA TYR A 52 4.28 7.07 -16.58
C TYR A 52 4.82 5.75 -17.12
N HIS A 53 4.50 4.64 -16.45
CA HIS A 53 4.86 3.32 -16.95
C HIS A 53 4.29 3.09 -18.36
N PRO A 54 5.03 2.48 -19.31
CA PRO A 54 4.59 2.32 -20.70
C PRO A 54 3.27 1.56 -20.90
N THR A 55 2.83 0.76 -19.91
CA THR A 55 1.52 0.08 -19.95
C THR A 55 0.34 1.03 -19.77
N VAL A 56 0.58 2.24 -19.25
CA VAL A 56 -0.46 3.27 -19.08
C VAL A 56 -0.19 4.50 -19.96
N ASP A 57 1.08 4.82 -20.23
CA ASP A 57 1.51 5.91 -21.13
C ASP A 57 2.47 5.38 -22.22
N PRO A 58 1.95 4.61 -23.20
CA PRO A 58 2.79 3.96 -24.22
C PRO A 58 3.50 4.95 -25.14
N LEU A 59 3.03 6.20 -25.21
CA LEU A 59 3.59 7.27 -26.03
C LEU A 59 4.52 8.19 -25.23
N ALA A 60 4.77 7.90 -23.94
CA ALA A 60 5.66 8.67 -23.07
C ALA A 60 5.34 10.17 -23.05
N THR A 61 4.06 10.51 -23.02
CA THR A 61 3.56 11.89 -23.08
C THR A 61 3.49 12.57 -21.72
N GLY A 62 3.64 11.81 -20.63
CA GLY A 62 3.36 12.27 -19.26
C GLY A 62 1.88 12.52 -19.01
N ARG A 63 0.99 12.01 -19.87
CA ARG A 63 -0.46 12.25 -19.82
C ARG A 63 -1.25 10.96 -20.03
N ILE A 64 -2.25 10.74 -19.18
CA ILE A 64 -3.22 9.65 -19.30
C ILE A 64 -4.57 10.29 -19.57
N THR A 65 -5.15 10.01 -20.72
CA THR A 65 -6.44 10.56 -21.14
C THR A 65 -7.56 9.53 -20.97
N ASN A 66 -8.81 9.99 -21.07
CA ASN A 66 -9.99 9.12 -21.13
C ASN A 66 -10.20 8.27 -19.85
N LEU A 67 -9.79 8.77 -18.68
CA LEU A 67 -9.99 8.07 -17.41
C LEU A 67 -11.43 8.27 -16.87
N PRO A 68 -12.14 7.21 -16.47
CA PRO A 68 -13.53 7.26 -16.01
C PRO A 68 -13.62 7.64 -14.52
N ILE A 69 -13.17 8.85 -14.16
CA ILE A 69 -13.07 9.30 -12.77
C ILE A 69 -14.03 10.46 -12.54
N PRO A 70 -15.17 10.23 -11.85
CA PRO A 70 -16.07 11.30 -11.43
C PRO A 70 -15.37 12.33 -10.53
N THR A 71 -15.78 13.59 -10.60
CA THR A 71 -15.26 14.67 -9.74
C THR A 71 -15.57 14.47 -8.25
N THR A 72 -16.48 13.56 -7.92
CA THR A 72 -16.78 13.12 -6.54
C THR A 72 -15.71 12.18 -5.98
N CYS A 73 -14.81 11.65 -6.82
CA CYS A 73 -13.68 10.85 -6.36
C CYS A 73 -12.61 11.78 -5.79
N LEU A 74 -12.54 11.85 -4.47
CA LEU A 74 -11.56 12.65 -3.75
C LEU A 74 -10.42 11.75 -3.24
N PRO A 75 -9.16 12.15 -3.38
CA PRO A 75 -8.03 11.41 -2.85
C PRO A 75 -8.00 11.47 -1.32
N ASP A 76 -7.08 10.72 -0.71
CA ASP A 76 -6.71 10.98 0.67
C ASP A 76 -6.19 12.43 0.84
N PRO A 77 -6.45 13.08 1.99
CA PRO A 77 -6.16 14.49 2.21
C PRO A 77 -4.71 14.74 2.64
N GLY A 78 -3.90 13.68 2.79
CA GLY A 78 -2.47 13.79 3.03
C GLY A 78 -1.73 14.26 1.77
N LEU A 79 -0.42 14.51 1.94
CA LEU A 79 0.43 14.93 0.83
C LEU A 79 0.55 13.87 -0.28
N ASP A 80 0.39 12.60 0.09
CA ASP A 80 0.51 11.48 -0.84
C ASP A 80 -0.72 11.29 -1.73
N GLY A 81 -1.84 11.94 -1.43
CA GLY A 81 -3.02 12.02 -2.30
C GLY A 81 -3.39 10.71 -3.00
N HIS A 82 -3.30 9.59 -2.29
CA HIS A 82 -3.60 8.28 -2.80
C HIS A 82 -5.09 8.14 -3.07
N MET A 83 -5.41 7.50 -4.19
CA MET A 83 -6.77 7.23 -4.60
C MET A 83 -6.82 5.94 -5.40
N ILE A 84 -7.81 5.10 -5.11
CA ILE A 84 -8.09 3.89 -5.88
C ILE A 84 -9.48 4.05 -6.51
N VAL A 85 -9.56 3.78 -7.81
CA VAL A 85 -10.82 3.68 -8.54
C VAL A 85 -10.90 2.28 -9.15
N TYR A 86 -11.91 1.51 -8.77
CA TYR A 86 -12.21 0.21 -9.36
C TYR A 86 -13.29 0.37 -10.44
N ASP A 87 -12.92 0.13 -11.70
CA ASP A 87 -13.86 0.08 -12.81
C ASP A 87 -14.41 -1.34 -12.96
N LYS A 88 -15.70 -1.51 -12.66
CA LYS A 88 -16.40 -2.80 -12.75
C LYS A 88 -16.43 -3.33 -14.18
N SER A 89 -16.66 -2.46 -15.16
CA SER A 89 -16.85 -2.88 -16.55
C SER A 89 -15.56 -3.42 -17.18
N GLN A 90 -14.41 -2.94 -16.70
CA GLN A 90 -13.09 -3.35 -17.16
C GLN A 90 -12.39 -4.27 -16.18
N THR A 91 -13.02 -4.58 -15.03
CA THR A 91 -12.46 -5.38 -13.94
C THR A 91 -11.05 -4.90 -13.58
N ARG A 92 -10.87 -3.62 -13.28
CA ARG A 92 -9.54 -3.01 -13.15
C ARG A 92 -9.48 -1.95 -12.07
N PHE A 93 -8.38 -1.95 -11.31
CA PHE A 93 -8.00 -0.85 -10.43
C PHE A 93 -7.21 0.20 -11.21
N LEU A 94 -7.56 1.46 -11.00
CA LEU A 94 -6.80 2.65 -11.38
C LEU A 94 -6.32 3.26 -10.07
N GLU A 95 -5.00 3.32 -9.89
CA GLU A 95 -4.41 3.80 -8.66
C GLU A 95 -3.57 5.04 -8.94
N PHE A 96 -3.51 5.93 -7.96
CA PHE A 96 -2.81 7.20 -8.07
C PHE A 96 -1.97 7.49 -6.82
N SER A 97 -0.90 8.25 -7.01
CA SER A 97 -0.18 8.96 -5.95
C SER A 97 -0.10 10.44 -6.28
N ARG A 98 -0.18 11.25 -5.24
CA ARG A 98 -0.26 12.71 -5.20
C ARG A 98 -1.33 13.24 -6.13
N PHE A 99 -2.48 12.57 -6.18
CA PHE A 99 -3.59 12.97 -7.03
C PHE A 99 -4.14 14.32 -6.58
N LYS A 100 -4.31 15.26 -7.52
CA LYS A 100 -4.89 16.58 -7.26
C LYS A 100 -5.80 16.99 -8.40
N TRP A 101 -7.04 17.33 -8.07
CA TRP A 101 -7.95 17.96 -9.01
C TRP A 101 -7.45 19.36 -9.38
N ILE A 102 -7.56 19.71 -10.66
CA ILE A 102 -7.30 21.06 -11.16
C ILE A 102 -8.62 21.70 -11.58
N ASN A 103 -9.45 20.95 -12.30
CA ASN A 103 -10.83 21.30 -12.61
C ASN A 103 -11.63 20.02 -12.90
N SER A 104 -12.85 20.15 -13.44
CA SER A 104 -13.74 19.01 -13.71
C SER A 104 -13.26 18.03 -14.80
N THR A 105 -12.21 18.37 -15.56
CA THR A 105 -11.70 17.58 -16.69
C THR A 105 -10.20 17.30 -16.61
N PHE A 106 -9.49 17.96 -15.70
CA PHE A 106 -8.05 17.82 -15.51
C PHE A 106 -7.69 17.58 -14.05
N ALA A 107 -6.71 16.69 -13.86
CA ALA A 107 -6.05 16.45 -12.60
C ALA A 107 -4.55 16.23 -12.84
N SER A 108 -3.77 16.24 -11.76
CA SER A 108 -2.37 15.83 -11.76
C SER A 108 -2.15 14.67 -10.81
N ALA A 109 -1.15 13.84 -11.09
CA ALA A 109 -0.67 12.76 -10.22
C ALA A 109 0.80 12.51 -10.50
N THR A 110 1.63 12.24 -9.49
CA THR A 110 3.05 11.93 -9.74
C THR A 110 3.25 10.47 -10.12
N ARG A 111 2.30 9.59 -9.77
CA ARG A 111 2.25 8.19 -10.20
C ARG A 111 0.82 7.80 -10.55
N HIS A 112 0.70 6.99 -11.60
CA HIS A 112 -0.50 6.28 -11.96
C HIS A 112 -0.12 4.87 -12.42
N ASP A 113 -0.89 3.89 -11.98
CA ASP A 113 -0.82 2.56 -12.54
C ASP A 113 -2.20 1.91 -12.57
N ASN A 114 -2.32 0.83 -13.34
CA ASN A 114 -3.53 0.04 -13.36
C ASN A 114 -3.27 -1.47 -13.29
N PHE A 115 -4.23 -2.16 -12.66
CA PHE A 115 -4.13 -3.58 -12.37
C PHE A 115 -5.45 -4.26 -12.70
N LEU A 116 -5.40 -5.26 -13.58
CA LEU A 116 -6.55 -6.13 -13.83
C LEU A 116 -6.85 -6.92 -12.56
N TRP A 117 -8.12 -6.99 -12.19
CA TRP A 117 -8.64 -7.85 -11.15
C TRP A 117 -9.26 -9.07 -11.81
N ASN A 118 -8.53 -10.19 -11.82
CA ASN A 118 -9.02 -11.46 -12.31
C ASN A 118 -8.85 -12.56 -11.24
N ALA A 119 -9.20 -13.79 -11.58
CA ALA A 119 -9.11 -14.92 -10.65
C ALA A 119 -7.67 -15.20 -10.13
N LEU A 120 -6.64 -14.71 -10.82
CA LEU A 120 -5.24 -14.79 -10.40
C LEU A 120 -4.81 -13.57 -9.53
N GLY A 121 -5.71 -12.62 -9.29
CA GLY A 121 -5.42 -11.35 -8.62
C GLY A 121 -4.89 -10.28 -9.58
N THR A 122 -4.03 -9.40 -9.07
CA THR A 122 -3.35 -8.40 -9.90
C THR A 122 -2.22 -9.06 -10.69
N SER A 123 -2.09 -8.73 -11.99
CA SER A 123 -1.02 -9.27 -12.83
C SER A 123 0.35 -8.98 -12.23
N LEU A 124 1.24 -9.99 -12.19
CA LEU A 124 2.60 -9.83 -11.66
C LEU A 124 3.32 -8.70 -12.40
N PRO A 125 3.98 -7.76 -11.69
CA PRO A 125 4.71 -6.65 -12.32
C PRO A 125 5.84 -7.14 -13.23
N PHE A 126 6.32 -8.38 -13.03
CA PHE A 126 7.30 -9.03 -13.90
C PHE A 126 6.79 -9.40 -15.29
N ASN A 127 5.48 -9.52 -15.49
CA ASN A 127 4.90 -9.76 -16.80
C ASN A 127 4.59 -8.45 -17.53
N SER A 128 5.37 -7.41 -17.27
CA SER A 128 5.29 -6.13 -17.96
C SER A 128 5.69 -6.21 -19.44
N GLY A 129 5.72 -7.39 -20.07
CA GLY A 129 6.03 -7.54 -21.50
C GLY A 129 7.40 -6.98 -21.91
N GLY A 130 8.38 -6.94 -20.98
CA GLY A 130 9.68 -6.31 -21.19
C GLY A 130 9.76 -4.83 -20.81
N TYR A 131 8.66 -4.23 -20.35
CA TYR A 131 8.64 -2.85 -19.85
C TYR A 131 9.26 -2.72 -18.44
N PRO A 132 9.64 -1.50 -18.04
CA PRO A 132 10.20 -1.21 -16.74
C PRO A 132 9.40 -1.61 -15.50
N TRP A 133 9.45 -2.88 -15.07
CA TRP A 133 8.65 -3.40 -13.95
C TRP A 133 8.82 -2.63 -12.63
N TRP A 134 9.97 -2.00 -12.39
CA TRP A 134 10.27 -1.19 -11.20
C TRP A 134 9.60 0.19 -11.21
N MET A 135 9.00 0.60 -12.33
CA MET A 135 8.18 1.81 -12.44
C MET A 135 6.69 1.55 -12.16
N LYS A 136 6.29 0.28 -11.94
CA LYS A 136 4.91 -0.10 -11.58
C LYS A 136 4.57 0.37 -10.16
N GLY A 137 3.25 0.44 -9.91
CA GLY A 137 2.65 0.78 -8.63
C GLY A 137 2.83 2.23 -8.19
N VAL A 138 2.08 2.58 -7.15
CA VAL A 138 1.90 3.98 -6.72
C VAL A 138 2.44 4.26 -5.34
N ARG A 139 2.69 3.24 -4.52
CA ARG A 139 3.37 3.37 -3.20
C ARG A 139 4.84 3.77 -3.34
N GLY A 140 5.47 4.23 -2.27
CA GLY A 140 6.91 4.52 -2.23
C GLY A 140 7.74 3.38 -2.81
N SER A 141 7.42 2.16 -2.39
CA SER A 141 8.05 0.92 -2.88
C SER A 141 7.70 0.49 -4.30
N GLY A 142 6.68 1.06 -4.94
CA GLY A 142 6.17 0.55 -6.22
C GLY A 142 5.18 -0.59 -6.10
N ALA A 143 4.68 -0.86 -4.89
CA ALA A 143 3.56 -1.77 -4.71
C ALA A 143 2.23 -1.17 -5.20
N PRO A 144 1.31 -2.01 -5.72
CA PRO A 144 -0.08 -1.64 -5.86
C PRO A 144 -0.63 -1.22 -4.49
N PHE A 145 -1.40 -0.14 -4.43
CA PHE A 145 -1.98 0.34 -3.19
C PHE A 145 -3.01 -0.65 -2.63
N ILE A 146 -3.83 -1.23 -3.49
CA ILE A 146 -4.83 -2.26 -3.13
C ILE A 146 -4.18 -3.52 -2.54
N ALA A 147 -2.93 -3.81 -2.90
CA ALA A 147 -2.23 -4.98 -2.40
C ALA A 147 -1.90 -4.79 -0.92
N GLY A 148 -2.55 -5.60 -0.07
CA GLY A 148 -2.35 -5.56 1.38
C GLY A 148 -3.16 -4.50 2.12
N LEU A 149 -4.02 -3.75 1.44
CA LEU A 149 -4.98 -2.84 2.06
C LEU A 149 -6.06 -3.63 2.80
N ILE A 150 -6.34 -3.27 4.05
CA ILE A 150 -7.43 -3.86 4.84
C ILE A 150 -8.72 -3.13 4.49
N ARG A 151 -9.66 -3.82 3.84
CA ARG A 151 -10.94 -3.23 3.44
C ARG A 151 -11.99 -3.36 4.52
N TYR A 152 -12.91 -2.40 4.57
CA TYR A 152 -13.98 -2.42 5.56
C TYR A 152 -14.90 -3.63 5.37
N ASP A 153 -15.25 -3.92 4.11
CA ASP A 153 -16.08 -5.07 3.76
C ASP A 153 -15.51 -6.40 4.27
N GLU A 154 -14.20 -6.64 4.11
CA GLU A 154 -13.63 -7.94 4.45
C GLU A 154 -13.52 -8.13 5.97
N LEU A 155 -12.95 -7.16 6.67
CA LEU A 155 -12.71 -7.29 8.09
C LEU A 155 -14.01 -7.15 8.91
N ILE A 156 -14.85 -6.17 8.56
CA ILE A 156 -16.03 -5.83 9.36
C ILE A 156 -17.25 -6.63 8.93
N THR A 157 -17.60 -6.59 7.63
CA THR A 157 -18.82 -7.23 7.12
C THR A 157 -18.68 -8.74 7.00
N ARG A 158 -17.63 -9.22 6.32
CA ARG A 158 -17.41 -10.66 6.09
C ARG A 158 -16.73 -11.35 7.26
N GLY A 159 -15.95 -10.63 8.06
CA GLY A 159 -15.22 -11.21 9.18
C GLY A 159 -14.05 -12.08 8.74
N GLU A 160 -13.40 -11.72 7.64
CA GLU A 160 -12.30 -12.48 7.04
C GLU A 160 -11.14 -11.55 6.68
N LEU A 161 -9.91 -12.03 6.83
CA LEU A 161 -8.72 -11.33 6.37
C LEU A 161 -7.67 -12.35 5.90
N ASN A 162 -7.73 -12.67 4.60
CA ASN A 162 -7.07 -13.83 4.00
C ASN A 162 -5.89 -13.47 3.08
N HIS A 163 -5.16 -12.40 3.40
CA HIS A 163 -4.03 -11.94 2.61
C HIS A 163 -2.91 -11.39 3.48
N ALA A 164 -1.71 -11.23 2.90
CA ALA A 164 -0.63 -10.48 3.54
C ALA A 164 -0.98 -8.99 3.57
N LEU A 165 -0.58 -8.30 4.63
CA LEU A 165 -0.92 -6.90 4.85
C LEU A 165 0.16 -5.97 4.28
N ALA A 166 -0.23 -4.74 3.94
CA ALA A 166 0.70 -3.65 3.66
C ALA A 166 1.10 -3.00 4.98
N ILE A 167 2.39 -2.74 5.15
CA ILE A 167 2.98 -2.17 6.36
C ILE A 167 3.87 -0.99 5.96
N ALA A 168 3.63 0.19 6.51
CA ALA A 168 4.61 1.26 6.52
C ALA A 168 5.61 1.02 7.66
N GLY A 169 6.86 1.44 7.52
CA GLY A 169 7.89 1.22 8.55
C GLY A 169 8.70 2.48 8.88
N PRO A 170 9.16 2.66 10.14
CA PRO A 170 9.99 3.80 10.56
C PRO A 170 11.47 3.69 10.23
N THR A 171 11.88 2.52 9.72
CA THR A 171 13.28 2.13 9.66
C THR A 171 13.60 1.51 8.30
N ASN A 172 12.93 2.03 7.26
CA ASN A 172 13.16 1.61 5.90
C ASN A 172 14.58 2.04 5.49
N ARG A 173 15.37 1.05 5.11
CA ARG A 173 16.78 1.22 4.79
C ARG A 173 16.93 2.00 3.49
N GLN A 174 17.76 3.03 3.48
CA GLN A 174 18.16 3.69 2.25
C GLN A 174 18.92 2.72 1.33
N LYS A 175 18.82 2.95 0.03
CA LYS A 175 19.59 2.24 -1.00
C LYS A 175 21.08 2.43 -0.74
N LYS A 176 21.83 1.34 -0.69
CA LYS A 176 23.25 1.34 -0.33
C LYS A 176 24.21 1.38 -1.50
N THR A 177 23.76 0.91 -2.66
CA THR A 177 24.62 0.71 -3.81
C THR A 177 24.21 1.64 -4.95
N ASN A 178 25.18 1.97 -5.80
CA ASN A 178 24.90 2.60 -7.09
C ASN A 178 24.30 1.61 -8.11
N LYS A 179 24.08 0.33 -7.73
CA LYS A 179 23.45 -0.68 -8.59
C LYS A 179 21.96 -0.38 -8.79
N PRO A 180 21.29 -0.92 -9.81
CA PRO A 180 19.85 -0.78 -9.96
C PRO A 180 19.10 -1.26 -8.70
N TYR A 181 17.92 -0.70 -8.42
CA TYR A 181 17.10 -1.08 -7.25
C TYR A 181 16.82 -2.59 -7.16
N THR A 182 16.86 -3.28 -8.31
CA THR A 182 16.74 -4.74 -8.43
C THR A 182 17.75 -5.53 -7.58
N TYR A 183 18.89 -4.92 -7.23
CA TYR A 183 19.94 -5.55 -6.44
C TYR A 183 19.65 -5.56 -4.92
N GLU A 184 18.77 -4.68 -4.47
CA GLU A 184 18.42 -4.50 -3.05
C GLU A 184 16.93 -4.71 -2.78
N ALA A 185 16.13 -5.01 -3.82
CA ALA A 185 14.72 -5.27 -3.69
C ALA A 185 14.46 -6.69 -3.20
N CYS A 186 13.53 -6.80 -2.24
CA CYS A 186 13.11 -8.08 -1.67
C CYS A 186 11.90 -8.72 -2.33
N SER A 187 11.11 -7.87 -2.98
CA SER A 187 9.92 -8.30 -3.68
C SER A 187 9.80 -7.48 -4.96
N PRO A 188 9.45 -8.10 -6.08
CA PRO A 188 9.33 -7.41 -7.37
C PRO A 188 8.17 -6.43 -7.44
N VAL A 189 7.19 -6.62 -6.58
CA VAL A 189 6.09 -5.70 -6.36
C VAL A 189 6.49 -4.56 -5.42
N ALA A 190 7.71 -4.52 -4.90
CA ALA A 190 8.23 -3.47 -4.02
C ALA A 190 9.69 -3.18 -4.41
N ALA A 191 9.83 -2.67 -5.63
CA ALA A 191 11.07 -2.55 -6.38
C ALA A 191 11.77 -1.19 -6.24
N ARG A 192 11.15 -0.25 -5.52
CA ARG A 192 11.66 1.09 -5.25
C ARG A 192 11.99 1.22 -3.76
N ASN A 193 12.47 2.41 -3.38
CA ASN A 193 12.84 2.72 -2.02
C ASN A 193 12.56 4.20 -1.74
N ASP A 194 11.81 4.49 -0.68
CA ASP A 194 11.61 5.81 -0.08
C ASP A 194 12.24 5.95 1.32
N GLY A 195 12.90 4.88 1.80
CA GLY A 195 13.62 4.84 3.06
C GLY A 195 14.82 5.78 3.15
N ALA A 196 15.00 6.38 4.32
CA ALA A 196 16.07 7.33 4.63
C ALA A 196 17.13 6.78 5.59
N LEU A 197 16.93 5.58 6.15
CA LEU A 197 17.81 5.05 7.20
C LEU A 197 19.10 4.50 6.60
N ILE A 198 20.24 5.10 6.96
CA ILE A 198 21.57 4.59 6.65
C ILE A 198 21.95 3.56 7.72
N ALA A 199 21.50 2.32 7.56
CA ALA A 199 21.83 1.21 8.46
C ALA A 199 22.01 -0.10 7.68
N ASP A 200 22.76 -1.04 8.24
CA ASP A 200 23.02 -2.35 7.63
C ASP A 200 21.88 -3.33 7.81
N ASP A 201 21.17 -3.18 8.91
CA ASP A 201 20.12 -4.04 9.42
C ASP A 201 18.70 -3.45 9.24
N GLY A 202 18.59 -2.24 8.69
CA GLY A 202 17.31 -1.61 8.35
C GLY A 202 16.40 -2.49 7.49
N LEU A 203 15.09 -2.34 7.64
CA LEU A 203 14.12 -3.11 6.86
C LEU A 203 14.14 -2.66 5.40
N LEU A 204 14.13 -3.62 4.48
CA LEU A 204 14.00 -3.31 3.05
C LEU A 204 12.54 -3.10 2.68
N GLU A 205 12.26 -2.22 1.75
CA GLU A 205 10.97 -2.27 1.06
C GLU A 205 10.82 -3.60 0.31
N GLY A 206 9.62 -4.18 0.40
CA GLY A 206 9.34 -5.54 0.00
C GLY A 206 9.79 -6.61 0.99
N GLN A 207 10.46 -6.25 2.08
CA GLN A 207 10.75 -7.19 3.17
C GLN A 207 9.43 -7.65 3.80
N ARG A 208 9.29 -8.97 3.98
CA ARG A 208 8.13 -9.54 4.67
C ARG A 208 8.43 -9.69 6.15
N ILE A 209 7.57 -9.12 6.99
CA ILE A 209 7.56 -9.34 8.44
C ILE A 209 6.32 -10.13 8.83
N ARG A 210 6.38 -10.85 9.94
CA ARG A 210 5.28 -11.73 10.39
C ARG A 210 5.19 -11.73 11.90
N LEU A 211 3.97 -11.79 12.44
CA LEU A 211 3.78 -12.05 13.86
C LEU A 211 4.22 -13.48 14.20
N ASN A 212 4.84 -13.67 15.35
CA ASN A 212 5.21 -14.98 15.87
C ASN A 212 4.01 -15.94 15.78
N PRO A 213 4.12 -17.08 15.06
CA PRO A 213 3.03 -18.04 14.92
C PRO A 213 2.49 -18.59 16.24
N ASN A 214 3.28 -18.52 17.32
CA ASN A 214 2.89 -18.97 18.65
C ASN A 214 2.43 -17.82 19.57
N TYR A 215 2.35 -16.58 19.08
CA TYR A 215 1.82 -15.48 19.87
C TYR A 215 0.35 -15.74 20.22
N ASP A 216 0.02 -15.60 21.51
CA ASP A 216 -1.33 -15.79 22.01
C ASP A 216 -2.21 -14.59 21.65
N ILE A 217 -3.27 -14.87 20.90
CA ILE A 217 -4.26 -13.89 20.45
C ILE A 217 -5.65 -14.21 21.03
N SER A 218 -5.75 -15.15 21.98
CA SER A 218 -7.01 -15.61 22.55
C SER A 218 -7.81 -14.46 23.17
N ASN A 219 -7.11 -13.55 23.85
CA ASN A 219 -7.66 -12.38 24.52
C ASN A 219 -7.98 -11.20 23.59
N PHE A 220 -7.71 -11.30 22.29
CA PHE A 220 -7.99 -10.22 21.35
C PHE A 220 -9.48 -10.19 21.00
N GLY A 221 -10.01 -8.99 20.80
CA GLY A 221 -11.35 -8.79 20.28
C GLY A 221 -11.54 -9.46 18.90
N PRO A 222 -12.79 -9.71 18.46
CA PRO A 222 -13.06 -10.45 17.23
C PRO A 222 -12.35 -9.90 16.00
N LYS A 223 -12.31 -8.57 15.81
CA LYS A 223 -11.67 -7.95 14.64
C LYS A 223 -10.15 -7.93 14.76
N ALA A 224 -9.61 -7.61 15.93
CA ALA A 224 -8.18 -7.67 16.19
C ALA A 224 -7.63 -9.09 16.05
N LYS A 225 -8.39 -10.12 16.43
CA LYS A 225 -8.00 -11.52 16.27
C LYS A 225 -7.82 -11.88 14.79
N LEU A 226 -8.68 -11.38 13.90
CA LEU A 226 -8.53 -11.57 12.45
C LEU A 226 -7.25 -10.90 11.91
N VAL A 227 -6.99 -9.65 12.31
CA VAL A 227 -5.76 -8.93 11.92
C VAL A 227 -4.50 -9.64 12.44
N ALA A 228 -4.50 -10.04 13.71
CA ALA A 228 -3.38 -10.76 14.30
C ALA A 228 -3.20 -12.15 13.65
N GLN A 229 -4.28 -12.85 13.33
CA GLN A 229 -4.22 -14.13 12.61
C GLN A 229 -3.67 -13.95 11.19
N ALA A 230 -4.07 -12.91 10.46
CA ALA A 230 -3.50 -12.58 9.16
C ALA A 230 -1.99 -12.30 9.26
N LEU A 231 -1.56 -11.53 10.27
CA LEU A 231 -0.15 -11.29 10.56
C LEU A 231 0.63 -12.57 10.93
N LYS A 232 -0.01 -13.58 11.55
CA LYS A 232 0.61 -14.89 11.84
C LYS A 232 0.72 -15.78 10.61
N THR A 233 -0.35 -15.85 9.81
CA THR A 233 -0.44 -16.75 8.64
C THR A 233 0.30 -16.17 7.44
N TYR A 234 -0.02 -14.92 7.11
CA TYR A 234 0.45 -14.24 5.90
C TYR A 234 1.49 -13.15 6.21
N GLY A 235 1.55 -12.61 7.42
CA GLY A 235 2.44 -11.47 7.71
C GLY A 235 2.08 -10.23 6.88
N GLY A 236 3.05 -9.35 6.69
CA GLY A 236 2.90 -8.18 5.84
C GLY A 236 4.21 -7.72 5.23
N TYR A 237 4.10 -6.92 4.18
CA TYR A 237 5.21 -6.39 3.41
C TYR A 237 5.45 -4.94 3.77
N ILE A 238 6.72 -4.57 3.96
CA ILE A 238 7.12 -3.17 4.10
C ILE A 238 6.96 -2.48 2.75
N VAL A 239 6.14 -1.43 2.65
CA VAL A 239 5.78 -0.81 1.37
C VAL A 239 5.96 0.70 1.30
N ASP A 240 6.04 1.38 2.45
CA ASP A 240 6.17 2.84 2.55
C ASP A 240 6.95 3.20 3.84
N ASN A 241 7.54 4.39 3.90
CA ASN A 241 8.20 4.91 5.10
C ASN A 241 7.23 5.75 5.96
N SER A 242 7.18 5.49 7.26
CA SER A 242 6.27 6.15 8.22
C SER A 242 6.92 6.26 9.59
N PRO A 243 6.65 7.27 10.43
CA PRO A 243 7.12 7.28 11.82
C PRO A 243 6.54 6.13 12.68
N ASP A 244 5.79 5.18 12.12
CA ASP A 244 5.24 4.04 12.83
C ASP A 244 5.21 2.81 11.92
N PHE A 245 4.90 1.66 12.52
CA PHE A 245 4.55 0.47 11.78
C PHE A 245 3.06 0.52 11.38
N GLY A 246 2.76 1.30 10.34
CA GLY A 246 1.39 1.58 9.92
C GLY A 246 0.76 0.45 9.11
N LEU A 247 -0.38 -0.08 9.58
CA LEU A 247 -1.27 -0.93 8.78
C LEU A 247 -2.29 -0.06 8.03
N PHE A 248 -2.44 -0.28 6.73
CA PHE A 248 -3.33 0.53 5.89
C PHE A 248 -4.76 -0.01 5.93
N LEU A 249 -5.71 0.85 6.33
CA LEU A 249 -7.14 0.61 6.28
C LEU A 249 -7.74 1.43 5.17
N GLU A 250 -8.64 0.84 4.39
CA GLU A 250 -9.44 1.54 3.40
C GLU A 250 -10.07 2.79 4.02
N ARG A 251 -9.84 3.95 3.42
CA ARG A 251 -10.56 5.16 3.79
C ARG A 251 -11.96 5.09 3.19
N THR A 252 -12.99 5.29 3.99
CA THR A 252 -14.34 5.42 3.44
C THR A 252 -14.45 6.71 2.61
N PRO A 253 -14.90 6.64 1.34
CA PRO A 253 -15.17 7.83 0.54
C PRO A 253 -15.98 8.90 1.28
N GLY A 254 -15.49 10.14 1.26
CA GLY A 254 -16.14 11.27 1.92
C GLY A 254 -16.03 11.31 3.46
N SER A 255 -15.41 10.33 4.12
CA SER A 255 -15.24 10.36 5.57
C SER A 255 -14.16 11.37 6.00
N THR A 256 -14.31 11.96 7.17
CA THR A 256 -13.32 12.71 7.95
C THR A 256 -12.60 11.79 8.93
N SER A 257 -11.61 12.31 9.65
CA SER A 257 -10.96 11.57 10.74
C SER A 257 -11.93 11.26 11.88
N SER A 258 -12.94 12.11 12.08
CA SER A 258 -13.89 12.05 13.19
C SER A 258 -15.17 11.24 12.90
N ASN A 259 -15.49 10.97 11.64
CA ASN A 259 -16.68 10.18 11.26
C ASN A 259 -16.33 8.87 10.54
N SER A 260 -15.05 8.49 10.54
CA SER A 260 -14.59 7.23 9.96
C SER A 260 -15.31 6.04 10.63
N PRO A 261 -15.87 5.09 9.87
CA PRO A 261 -16.58 3.94 10.43
C PRO A 261 -15.64 2.97 11.18
N TRP A 262 -14.33 3.11 11.01
CA TRP A 262 -13.33 2.37 11.77
C TRP A 262 -13.30 2.76 13.25
N LEU A 263 -13.71 3.99 13.59
CA LEU A 263 -13.68 4.48 14.97
C LEU A 263 -14.55 3.65 15.92
N SER A 264 -15.67 3.12 15.44
CA SER A 264 -16.57 2.27 16.22
C SER A 264 -15.90 0.96 16.70
N TYR A 265 -14.85 0.51 16.01
CA TYR A 265 -14.11 -0.71 16.34
C TYR A 265 -12.74 -0.40 16.98
N TRP A 266 -12.34 0.86 17.03
CA TRP A 266 -11.01 1.26 17.49
C TRP A 266 -10.78 0.92 18.96
N ALA A 267 -11.46 1.66 19.84
CA ALA A 267 -11.16 1.68 21.27
C ALA A 267 -11.41 0.34 21.98
N ASN A 268 -12.33 -0.47 21.44
CA ASN A 268 -12.80 -1.69 22.11
C ASN A 268 -12.32 -2.99 21.44
N ASP A 269 -11.63 -2.92 20.29
CA ASP A 269 -11.21 -4.12 19.55
C ASP A 269 -9.83 -3.91 18.91
N LEU A 270 -9.73 -3.07 17.88
CA LEU A 270 -8.52 -2.95 17.06
C LEU A 270 -7.30 -2.38 17.81
N ILE A 271 -7.52 -1.61 18.87
CA ILE A 271 -6.43 -1.05 19.69
C ILE A 271 -5.50 -2.15 20.27
N SER A 272 -5.99 -3.37 20.48
CA SER A 272 -5.14 -4.48 20.95
C SER A 272 -4.02 -4.85 19.98
N ILE A 273 -4.15 -4.56 18.69
CA ILE A 273 -3.08 -4.77 17.70
C ILE A 273 -1.87 -3.86 17.98
N THR A 274 -2.09 -2.63 18.45
CA THR A 274 -1.01 -1.68 18.72
C THR A 274 -0.18 -2.07 19.95
N GLN A 275 -0.74 -2.95 20.79
CA GLN A 275 -0.11 -3.48 22.01
C GLN A 275 0.74 -4.73 21.77
N ILE A 276 0.74 -5.30 20.56
CA ILE A 276 1.64 -6.39 20.21
C ILE A 276 3.08 -5.89 20.46
N PRO A 277 3.97 -6.64 21.10
CA PRO A 277 5.36 -6.21 21.25
C PRO A 277 6.15 -6.40 19.96
N LEU A 278 7.01 -5.45 19.60
CA LEU A 278 7.87 -5.55 18.39
C LEU A 278 8.73 -6.83 18.38
N ASN A 279 9.16 -7.32 19.55
CA ASN A 279 9.94 -8.54 19.67
C ASN A 279 9.17 -9.84 19.34
N GLN A 280 7.85 -9.74 19.12
CA GLN A 280 7.02 -10.82 18.57
C GLN A 280 6.98 -10.79 17.05
N LEU A 281 7.52 -9.75 16.41
CA LEU A 281 7.65 -9.69 14.96
C LEU A 281 8.92 -10.40 14.50
N GLN A 282 8.78 -11.12 13.41
CA GLN A 282 9.80 -11.93 12.76
C GLN A 282 10.05 -11.35 11.37
N VAL A 283 11.29 -10.94 11.09
CA VAL A 283 11.71 -10.60 9.73
C VAL A 283 11.97 -11.91 8.99
N LEU A 284 11.21 -12.16 7.92
CA LEU A 284 11.39 -13.35 7.11
C LEU A 284 12.56 -13.15 6.16
N ASN A 285 13.30 -14.22 5.87
CA ASN A 285 14.38 -14.14 4.89
C ASN A 285 13.86 -13.68 3.52
N CYS A 286 14.67 -12.88 2.84
CA CYS A 286 14.47 -12.45 1.48
C CYS A 286 15.71 -12.83 0.67
N SER A 287 15.52 -13.48 -0.47
CA SER A 287 16.58 -13.66 -1.47
C SER A 287 16.53 -12.43 -2.37
N ASN A 288 17.60 -11.63 -2.44
CA ASN A 288 17.67 -10.47 -3.33
C ASN A 288 17.23 -10.88 -4.75
N ILE A 289 16.39 -10.07 -5.39
CA ILE A 289 15.86 -10.39 -6.73
C ILE A 289 16.99 -10.63 -7.74
N ALA A 290 18.11 -9.93 -7.62
CA ALA A 290 19.30 -10.13 -8.46
C ALA A 290 20.06 -11.47 -8.24
N THR A 291 19.66 -12.28 -7.26
CA THR A 291 20.24 -13.62 -6.98
C THR A 291 19.27 -14.77 -7.28
N LYS A 292 18.09 -14.46 -7.84
CA LYS A 292 17.16 -15.43 -8.43
C LYS A 292 17.30 -15.42 -9.95
#